data_AF-A0A8J7TUX5-F1
#
_entry.id   AF-A0A8J7TUX5-F1
#
_cell.length_a   1.000
_cell.length_b   1.000
_cell.length_c   1.000
_cell.angle_alpha   90.00
_cell.angle_beta   90.00
_cell.angle_gamma   90.00
#
_symmetry.space_group_name_H-M   'P 1'
#
loop_
_entity.id
_entity.type
_entity.pdbx_description
1 polymer ?
#
loop_
_entity_poly.entity_id
_entity_poly.type
_entity_poly.pdbx_seq_one_letter_code
_entity_poly.pdbx_strand_id
1 'polypeptide(L)'
;MTTFGGVSGAHLKQFIERVERLEEDKANLANDIREVFAEAKSNGFDTKIMRQVLKIRKMDHDERSEQEEILTLYLHALGMVPHDDIVEEPKSDSI
;
A
#
# COMPACT_ATOMS: atom_id res chain seq x y z
N MET A 1 12.98 46.55 17.27
CA MET A 1 12.87 45.12 17.64
C MET A 1 11.43 44.71 17.35
N THR A 2 11.20 44.03 16.22
CA THR A 2 9.86 43.68 15.77
C THR A 2 9.27 42.65 16.73
N THR A 3 8.25 43.07 17.47
CA THR A 3 7.48 42.22 18.38
C THR A 3 6.65 41.25 17.53
N PHE A 4 7.20 40.08 17.23
CA PHE A 4 6.39 38.94 16.80
C PHE A 4 5.37 38.69 17.92
N GLY A 5 4.10 38.97 17.64
CA GLY A 5 3.06 39.14 18.65
C GLY A 5 2.94 37.95 19.60
N GLY A 6 3.19 38.17 20.89
CA GLY A 6 2.72 37.33 22.00
C GLY A 6 3.18 35.87 22.09
N VAL A 7 3.87 35.32 21.09
CA VAL A 7 4.35 33.94 21.12
C VAL A 7 5.68 33.92 21.86
N SER A 8 5.68 33.39 23.09
CA SER A 8 6.90 33.24 23.88
C SER A 8 7.86 32.28 23.15
N GLY A 9 9.14 32.64 23.04
CA GLY A 9 10.16 31.75 22.46
C GLY A 9 10.23 30.38 23.16
N ALA A 10 9.76 30.30 24.40
CA ALA A 10 9.61 29.06 25.15
C ALA A 10 8.55 28.12 24.53
N HIS A 11 7.41 28.63 24.07
CA HIS A 11 6.39 27.80 23.42
C HIS A 11 6.89 27.27 22.07
N LEU A 12 7.55 28.12 21.28
CA LEU A 12 8.16 27.68 20.02
C LEU A 12 9.21 26.58 20.25
N LYS A 13 10.08 26.76 21.26
CA LYS A 13 11.08 25.76 21.65
C LYS A 13 10.43 24.41 22.02
N GLN A 14 9.35 24.42 22.80
CA GLN A 14 8.63 23.19 23.15
C GLN A 14 8.04 22.47 21.93
N PHE A 15 7.51 23.20 20.95
CA PHE A 15 7.03 22.59 19.70
C PHE A 15 8.17 21.97 18.89
N ILE A 16 9.30 22.67 18.75
CA ILE A 16 10.47 22.17 18.02
C ILE A 16 11.00 20.89 18.67
N GLU A 17 11.24 20.90 19.98
CA GLU A 17 11.77 19.74 20.70
C GLU A 17 10.83 18.52 20.59
N ARG A 18 9.50 18.74 20.54
CA ARG A 18 8.53 17.66 20.32
C ARG A 18 8.63 17.09 18.91
N VAL A 19 8.77 17.94 17.90
CA VAL A 19 8.91 17.50 16.49
C VAL A 19 10.22 16.75 16.28
N GLU A 20 11.33 17.22 16.85
CA GLU A 20 12.63 16.56 16.75
C GLU A 20 12.59 15.13 17.31
N ARG A 21 11.97 14.94 18.49
CA ARG A 21 11.77 13.60 19.05
C ARG A 21 10.90 12.72 18.14
N LEU A 22 9.82 13.26 17.57
CA LEU A 22 8.96 12.50 16.66
C LEU A 22 9.67 12.12 15.35
N GLU A 23 10.56 12.97 14.83
CA GLU A 23 11.37 12.64 13.66
C GLU A 23 12.44 11.58 13.97
N GLU A 24 13.02 11.59 15.17
CA GLU A 24 13.90 10.52 15.65
C GLU A 24 13.15 9.18 15.76
N ASP A 25 11.98 9.17 16.40
CA ASP A 25 11.13 7.98 16.54
C ASP A 25 10.73 7.41 15.17
N LYS A 26 10.37 8.29 14.23
CA LYS A 26 10.05 7.93 12.84
C LYS A 26 11.25 7.35 12.10
N ALA A 27 12.45 7.89 12.31
CA ALA A 27 13.68 7.36 11.72
C ALA A 27 14.00 5.96 12.25
N ASN A 28 13.87 5.76 13.57
CA ASN A 28 14.05 4.46 14.22
C ASN A 28 13.05 3.43 13.69
N LEU A 29 11.75 3.77 13.65
CA LEU A 29 10.72 2.89 13.10
C LEU A 29 10.96 2.56 11.62
N ALA A 30 11.44 3.54 10.84
CA ALA A 30 11.78 3.30 9.45
C ALA A 30 12.98 2.34 9.30
N ASN A 31 13.95 2.37 10.22
CA ASN A 31 15.05 1.42 10.27
C ASN A 31 14.55 0.02 10.62
N ASP A 32 13.72 -0.13 11.65
CA ASP A 32 13.14 -1.41 12.04
C ASP A 32 12.37 -2.07 10.86
N ILE A 33 11.57 -1.27 10.13
CA ILE A 33 10.88 -1.75 8.94
C ILE A 33 11.86 -2.23 7.86
N ARG A 34 12.99 -1.52 7.65
CA ARG A 34 14.01 -1.95 6.68
C ARG A 34 14.67 -3.25 7.10
N GLU A 35 14.95 -3.43 8.38
CA GLU A 35 15.53 -4.67 8.92
C GLU A 35 14.61 -5.87 8.71
N VAL A 36 13.30 -5.71 8.96
CA VAL A 36 12.30 -6.77 8.66
C VAL A 36 12.31 -7.16 7.19
N PHE A 37 12.37 -6.18 6.26
CA PHE A 37 12.47 -6.50 4.84
C PHE A 37 13.82 -7.15 4.47
N ALA A 38 14.91 -6.76 5.12
CA ALA A 38 16.23 -7.35 4.90
C ALA A 38 16.27 -8.81 5.39
N GLU A 39 15.68 -9.09 6.55
CA GLU A 39 15.49 -10.43 7.08
C GLU A 39 14.63 -11.27 6.14
N ALA A 40 13.46 -10.75 5.72
CA ALA A 40 12.59 -11.45 4.78
C ALA A 40 13.31 -11.78 3.46
N LYS A 41 14.09 -10.84 2.93
CA LYS A 41 14.92 -11.08 1.73
C LYS A 41 15.93 -12.19 1.95
N SER A 42 16.60 -12.19 3.11
CA SER A 42 17.59 -13.22 3.47
C SER A 42 16.96 -14.60 3.65
N ASN A 43 15.69 -14.65 4.04
CA ASN A 43 14.87 -15.85 4.11
C ASN A 43 14.21 -16.24 2.77
N GLY A 44 14.54 -15.56 1.67
CA GLY A 44 14.09 -15.91 0.31
C GLY A 44 12.77 -15.29 -0.13
N PHE A 45 12.19 -14.35 0.62
CA PHE A 45 10.98 -13.65 0.21
C PHE A 45 11.25 -12.51 -0.77
N ASP A 46 10.36 -12.31 -1.75
CA ASP A 46 10.39 -11.13 -2.61
C ASP A 46 9.78 -9.92 -1.90
N THR A 47 10.65 -9.05 -1.40
CA THR A 47 10.26 -7.80 -0.71
C THR A 47 9.45 -6.84 -1.59
N LYS A 48 9.55 -6.90 -2.92
CA LYS A 48 8.74 -6.08 -3.83
C LYS A 48 7.28 -6.54 -3.79
N ILE A 49 7.06 -7.85 -3.85
CA ILE A 49 5.73 -8.44 -3.74
C ILE A 49 5.16 -8.21 -2.35
N MET A 50 5.96 -8.34 -1.28
CA MET A 50 5.50 -8.02 0.08
C MET A 50 5.00 -6.57 0.21
N ARG A 51 5.67 -5.61 -0.43
CA ARG A 51 5.22 -4.20 -0.45
C ARG A 51 3.90 -4.03 -1.19
N GLN A 52 3.69 -4.77 -2.29
CA GLN A 52 2.40 -4.80 -2.98
C GLN A 52 1.30 -5.37 -2.08
N VAL A 53 1.57 -6.47 -1.38
CA VAL A 53 0.64 -7.06 -0.40
C VAL A 53 0.29 -6.05 0.69
N LEU A 54 1.28 -5.34 1.27
CA LEU A 54 1.02 -4.29 2.25
C LEU A 54 0.18 -3.14 1.69
N LYS A 55 0.39 -2.76 0.42
CA LYS A 55 -0.45 -1.75 -0.23
C LYS A 55 -1.89 -2.25 -0.32
N ILE A 56 -2.11 -3.44 -0.87
CA ILE A 56 -3.44 -4.06 -1.01
C ILE A 56 -4.13 -4.16 0.36
N ARG A 57 -3.41 -4.58 1.41
CA ARG A 57 -3.96 -4.72 2.77
C ARG A 57 -4.30 -3.40 3.46
N LYS A 58 -3.79 -2.27 2.97
CA LYS A 58 -4.11 -0.94 3.47
C LYS A 58 -5.31 -0.30 2.76
N MET A 59 -5.71 -0.84 1.61
CA MET A 59 -6.84 -0.34 0.85
C MET A 59 -8.14 -0.74 1.53
N ASP A 60 -9.16 0.11 1.39
CA ASP A 60 -10.50 -0.24 1.82
C ASP A 60 -11.03 -1.43 1.00
N HIS A 61 -11.90 -2.23 1.61
CA HIS A 61 -12.44 -3.43 0.97
C HIS A 61 -13.19 -3.09 -0.34
N ASP A 62 -13.99 -2.02 -0.31
CA ASP A 62 -14.85 -1.66 -1.45
C ASP A 62 -14.00 -1.07 -2.58
N GLU A 63 -13.02 -0.20 -2.23
CA GLU A 63 -12.03 0.32 -3.20
C GLU A 63 -11.25 -0.83 -3.86
N ARG A 64 -10.85 -1.83 -3.07
CA ARG A 64 -10.15 -3.00 -3.59
C ARG A 64 -11.02 -3.81 -4.54
N SER A 65 -12.28 -4.07 -4.18
CA SER A 65 -13.22 -4.83 -5.01
C SER A 65 -13.46 -4.14 -6.35
N GLU A 66 -13.72 -2.83 -6.33
CA GLU A 66 -13.94 -2.04 -7.54
C GLU A 66 -12.71 -2.08 -8.46
N GLN A 67 -11.50 -1.93 -7.90
CA GLN A 67 -10.26 -2.02 -8.69
C GLN A 67 -10.03 -3.42 -9.28
N GLU A 68 -10.33 -4.49 -8.54
CA GLU A 68 -10.21 -5.86 -9.01
C GLU A 68 -11.20 -6.15 -10.16
N GLU A 69 -12.43 -5.64 -10.08
CA GLU A 69 -13.44 -5.75 -11.15
C GLU A 69 -12.99 -5.03 -12.43
N ILE A 70 -12.54 -3.78 -12.31
CA ILE A 70 -12.06 -2.98 -13.45
C ILE A 70 -10.81 -3.62 -14.07
N LEU A 71 -9.87 -4.08 -13.24
CA LEU A 71 -8.68 -4.78 -13.72
C LEU A 71 -9.06 -6.04 -14.49
N THR A 72 -9.98 -6.84 -13.96
CA THR A 72 -10.46 -8.06 -14.61
C THR A 72 -11.10 -7.75 -15.97
N LEU A 73 -11.94 -6.72 -16.04
CA LEU A 73 -12.54 -6.26 -17.29
C LEU A 73 -11.48 -5.90 -18.34
N TYR A 74 -10.43 -5.17 -17.94
CA TYR A 74 -9.35 -4.78 -18.86
C TYR A 74 -8.49 -5.96 -19.29
N LEU A 75 -8.15 -6.87 -18.37
CA LEU A 75 -7.39 -8.07 -18.71
C LEU A 75 -8.19 -8.98 -19.65
N HIS A 76 -9.50 -9.11 -19.46
CA HIS A 76 -10.39 -9.84 -20.35
C HIS A 76 -10.43 -9.20 -21.75
N ALA A 77 -10.58 -7.87 -21.82
CA ALA A 77 -10.56 -7.13 -23.08
C ALA A 77 -9.23 -7.29 -23.85
N LEU A 78 -8.12 -7.49 -23.13
CA LEU A 78 -6.79 -7.74 -23.69
C LEU A 78 -6.48 -9.23 -23.94
N GLY A 79 -7.40 -10.15 -23.64
CA GLY A 79 -7.17 -11.60 -23.76
C GLY A 79 -6.09 -12.14 -22.82
N MET A 80 -5.83 -11.45 -21.70
CA MET A 80 -4.78 -11.79 -20.73
C MET A 80 -5.29 -12.64 -19.55
N VAL A 81 -6.59 -12.94 -19.52
CA VAL A 81 -7.19 -13.92 -18.60
C VAL A 81 -7.37 -15.23 -19.36
N PRO A 82 -6.97 -16.40 -18.83
CA PRO A 82 -7.27 -17.69 -19.44
C PRO A 82 -8.77 -17.81 -19.72
N HIS A 83 -9.12 -18.23 -20.94
CA HIS A 83 -10.50 -18.52 -21.31
C HIS A 83 -10.89 -19.91 -20.80
N ASP A 84 -10.79 -20.13 -19.49
CA ASP A 84 -11.37 -21.30 -18.86
C ASP A 84 -12.72 -20.85 -18.28
N ASP A 85 -13.81 -21.46 -18.77
CA ASP A 85 -15.22 -21.25 -18.38
C ASP A 85 -16.14 -20.48 -19.37
N ILE A 86 -15.99 -20.73 -20.68
CA ILE A 86 -17.20 -20.95 -21.49
C ILE A 86 -17.20 -22.42 -21.89
N VAL A 87 -17.70 -23.28 -20.99
CA VAL A 87 -18.27 -24.56 -21.43
C VAL A 87 -19.53 -24.17 -22.19
N GLU A 88 -19.43 -23.97 -23.51
CA GLU A 88 -20.63 -24.05 -24.35
C GLU A 88 -21.15 -25.46 -24.18
N GLU A 89 -22.25 -25.63 -23.44
CA GLU A 89 -23.03 -26.87 -23.54
C GLU A 89 -23.28 -27.10 -25.03
N PRO A 90 -22.94 -28.27 -25.58
CA PRO A 90 -23.25 -28.56 -26.96
C PRO A 90 -24.76 -28.42 -27.10
N LYS A 91 -25.21 -27.45 -27.91
CA LYS A 91 -26.62 -27.36 -28.30
C LYS A 91 -26.99 -28.72 -28.83
N SER A 92 -27.88 -29.42 -28.11
CA SER A 92 -28.45 -30.66 -28.61
C SER A 92 -29.25 -30.26 -29.84
N ASP A 93 -28.66 -30.45 -31.02
CA ASP A 93 -29.42 -30.51 -32.26
C ASP A 93 -30.34 -31.73 -32.14
N SER A 94 -31.52 -31.48 -31.58
CA SER A 94 -32.61 -32.43 -31.63
C SER A 94 -33.13 -32.39 -33.07
N ILE A 95 -32.80 -33.46 -33.79
CA ILE A 95 -33.42 -33.87 -35.06
C ILE A 95 -34.92 -34.08 -34.84
#